data_AF-A0A6I9PJJ9-F1
#
_entry.id   AF-A0A6I9PJJ9-F1
#
_cell.length_a   1.000
_cell.length_b   1.000
_cell.length_c   1.000
_cell.angle_alpha   90.00
_cell.angle_beta   90.00
_cell.angle_gamma   90.00
#
_symmetry.space_group_name_H-M   'P 1'
#
loop_
_entity.id
_entity.type
_entity.pdbx_description
1 polymer ?
#
loop_
_entity_poly.entity_id
_entity_poly.type
_entity_poly.pdbx_seq_one_letter_code
_entity_poly.pdbx_strand_id
1 'polypeptide(L)'
;MKCCCSFIHYANFFLSFLFHDADNHRRGMYLQMTLDGRVSGSDAQTPHSVLELKSVKTGEIVIKGQSSSLFLCMDSGSHLRGQGLYSEDDCTFRELLLADGYTRFISSHHGFPVSLAPRHSPDRHTVFTRFLPLRNTLARESVPEQTPNIQRFNVDSEDLLGMGLNAMVSPQFTLGQ
;
A
#
# COMPACT_ATOMS: atom_id res chain seq x y z
N MET A 1 20.45 14.81 -1.70
CA MET A 1 18.97 14.97 -1.70
C MET A 1 18.39 13.64 -1.24
N LYS A 2 17.49 13.64 -0.24
CA LYS A 2 16.87 12.40 0.26
C LYS A 2 15.56 12.18 -0.52
N CYS A 3 15.37 10.97 -1.03
CA CYS A 3 14.13 10.53 -1.67
C CYS A 3 12.90 10.81 -0.79
N CYS A 4 11.79 11.20 -1.40
CA CYS A 4 10.50 11.30 -0.69
C CYS A 4 10.12 9.93 -0.10
N CYS A 5 10.46 8.85 -0.80
CA CYS A 5 10.21 7.47 -0.37
C CYS A 5 11.31 6.88 0.51
N SER A 6 12.52 7.47 0.64
CA SER A 6 13.56 6.93 1.54
C SER A 6 13.20 7.05 3.02
N PHE A 7 12.20 7.85 3.37
CA PHE A 7 11.69 7.96 4.75
C PHE A 7 10.50 7.05 5.03
N ILE A 8 9.96 6.37 4.01
CA ILE A 8 8.75 5.57 4.14
C ILE A 8 9.07 4.14 3.73
N HIS A 9 9.58 3.38 4.69
CA HIS A 9 9.83 1.96 4.51
C HIS A 9 8.48 1.22 4.55
N TYR A 10 8.17 0.44 3.51
CA TYR A 10 6.97 -0.42 3.45
C TYR A 10 5.62 0.32 3.54
N ALA A 11 5.42 1.36 2.74
CA ALA A 11 4.10 1.98 2.60
C ALA A 11 3.46 1.70 1.24
N ASN A 12 2.14 1.51 1.29
CA ASN A 12 1.29 1.35 0.12
C ASN A 12 0.79 2.73 -0.30
N PHE A 13 1.02 3.07 -1.56
CA PHE A 13 0.64 4.32 -2.17
C PHE A 13 -0.11 4.10 -3.47
N PHE A 14 -0.78 5.15 -3.91
CA PHE A 14 -1.19 5.30 -5.29
C PHE A 14 -0.23 6.26 -5.99
N LEU A 15 0.20 5.89 -7.19
CA LEU A 15 0.91 6.77 -8.10
C LEU A 15 -0.09 7.39 -9.07
N SER A 16 -0.53 8.62 -8.77
CA SER A 16 -1.46 9.38 -9.61
C SER A 16 -0.71 10.31 -10.57
N PHE A 17 -0.93 10.13 -11.86
CA PHE A 17 -0.51 11.02 -12.94
C PHE A 17 -1.52 12.15 -13.08
N LEU A 18 -1.09 13.39 -12.89
CA LEU A 18 -1.92 14.55 -13.16
C LEU A 18 -1.56 15.15 -14.53
N PHE A 19 -2.57 15.34 -15.37
CA PHE A 19 -2.42 15.91 -16.71
C PHE A 19 -3.57 16.88 -17.01
N HIS A 20 -3.43 17.66 -18.08
CA HIS A 20 -4.52 18.49 -18.59
C HIS A 20 -5.11 17.86 -19.85
N ASP A 21 -6.43 17.84 -19.93
CA ASP A 21 -7.21 17.48 -21.12
C ASP A 21 -7.03 18.55 -22.24
N ALA A 22 -7.47 18.25 -23.46
CA ALA A 22 -7.60 19.22 -24.56
C ALA A 22 -8.37 20.50 -24.17
N ASP A 23 -9.36 20.38 -23.29
CA ASP A 23 -10.14 21.50 -22.73
C ASP A 23 -9.45 22.19 -21.53
N ASN A 24 -8.17 21.88 -21.26
CA ASN A 24 -7.39 22.40 -20.13
C ASN A 24 -7.98 22.04 -18.74
N HIS A 25 -8.79 20.99 -18.66
CA HIS A 25 -9.25 20.44 -17.39
C HIS A 25 -8.17 19.58 -16.75
N ARG A 26 -7.90 19.79 -15.46
CA ARG A 26 -7.04 18.90 -14.68
C ARG A 26 -7.70 17.52 -14.55
N ARG A 27 -7.03 16.50 -15.05
CA ARG A 27 -7.40 15.08 -14.96
C ARG A 27 -6.34 14.35 -14.14
N GLY A 28 -6.76 13.25 -13.52
CA GLY A 28 -5.89 12.35 -12.78
C GLY A 28 -6.04 10.92 -13.30
N MET A 29 -4.97 10.13 -13.22
CA MET A 29 -4.98 8.72 -13.60
C MET A 29 -4.02 7.94 -12.71
N TYR A 30 -4.48 6.86 -12.11
CA TYR A 30 -3.71 6.00 -11.23
C TYR A 30 -2.98 4.93 -12.04
N LEU A 31 -1.67 4.77 -11.79
CA LEU A 31 -0.92 3.65 -12.34
C LEU A 31 -1.52 2.34 -11.83
N GLN A 32 -1.90 1.48 -12.75
CA GLN A 32 -2.48 0.17 -12.49
C GLN A 32 -1.59 -0.92 -13.07
N MET A 33 -1.40 -1.99 -12.31
CA MET A 33 -0.71 -3.19 -12.75
C MET A 33 -1.55 -4.42 -12.47
N THR A 34 -2.00 -5.07 -13.54
CA THR A 34 -2.86 -6.25 -13.49
C THR A 34 -2.06 -7.53 -13.26
N LEU A 35 -2.76 -8.62 -12.94
CA LEU A 35 -2.14 -9.92 -12.59
C LEU A 35 -1.36 -10.55 -13.76
N ASP A 36 -1.72 -10.21 -14.99
CA ASP A 36 -1.04 -10.63 -16.23
C ASP A 36 0.21 -9.78 -16.55
N GLY A 37 0.54 -8.78 -15.72
CA GLY A 37 1.71 -7.92 -15.90
C GLY A 37 1.50 -6.76 -16.87
N ARG A 38 0.27 -6.51 -17.32
CA ARG A 38 -0.03 -5.30 -18.08
C ARG A 38 -0.01 -4.08 -17.17
N VAL A 39 0.62 -3.00 -17.64
CA VAL A 39 0.66 -1.71 -16.97
C VAL A 39 -0.21 -0.72 -17.74
N SER A 40 -1.15 -0.09 -17.07
CA SER A 40 -2.09 0.86 -17.65
C SER A 40 -2.46 1.94 -16.65
N GLY A 41 -3.37 2.84 -17.04
CA GLY A 41 -3.95 3.82 -16.14
C GLY A 41 -5.41 3.53 -15.81
N SER A 42 -5.81 3.89 -14.60
CA SER A 42 -7.19 3.83 -14.11
C SER A 42 -7.65 5.23 -13.69
N ASP A 43 -8.89 5.59 -13.97
CA ASP A 43 -9.51 6.84 -13.50
C ASP A 43 -9.93 6.79 -12.02
N ALA A 44 -10.06 5.58 -11.46
CA ALA A 44 -10.35 5.33 -10.05
C ALA A 44 -9.23 4.58 -9.34
N GLN A 45 -9.20 4.64 -8.00
CA GLN A 45 -8.36 3.78 -7.19
C GLN A 45 -8.95 2.36 -7.20
N THR A 46 -8.13 1.38 -7.58
CA THR A 46 -8.50 -0.04 -7.62
C THR A 46 -7.51 -0.87 -6.81
N PRO A 47 -7.83 -2.13 -6.46
CA PRO A 47 -6.85 -3.03 -5.85
C PRO A 47 -5.58 -3.24 -6.70
N HIS A 48 -5.68 -3.05 -8.02
CA HIS A 48 -4.55 -3.15 -8.96
C HIS A 48 -3.73 -1.87 -9.09
N SER A 49 -4.21 -0.75 -8.54
CA SER A 49 -3.45 0.52 -8.52
C SER A 49 -2.72 0.77 -7.21
N VAL A 50 -2.82 -0.13 -6.23
CA VAL A 50 -2.06 -0.04 -4.98
C VAL A 50 -0.63 -0.52 -5.22
N LEU A 51 0.33 0.36 -4.95
CA LEU A 51 1.75 0.14 -5.20
C LEU A 51 2.55 0.27 -3.91
N GLU A 52 3.47 -0.66 -3.72
CA GLU A 52 4.49 -0.62 -2.68
C GLU A 52 5.75 0.01 -3.25
N LEU A 53 6.20 1.11 -2.64
CA LEU A 53 7.46 1.76 -3.00
C LEU A 53 8.51 1.40 -1.96
N LYS A 54 9.63 0.83 -2.42
CA LYS A 54 10.74 0.42 -1.56
C LYS A 54 12.04 1.07 -2.02
N SER A 55 12.71 1.78 -1.12
CA SER A 55 14.05 2.31 -1.39
C SER A 55 15.07 1.17 -1.39
N VAL A 56 15.89 1.12 -2.44
CA VAL A 56 16.99 0.13 -2.59
C VAL A 56 18.35 0.77 -2.42
N LYS A 57 18.51 2.02 -2.85
CA LYS A 57 19.69 2.86 -2.65
C LYS A 57 19.26 4.31 -2.45
N THR A 58 20.20 5.18 -2.08
CA THR A 58 19.91 6.61 -1.95
C THR A 58 19.48 7.15 -3.30
N GLY A 59 18.27 7.69 -3.40
CA GLY A 59 17.74 8.20 -4.66
C GLY A 59 17.00 7.16 -5.51
N GLU A 60 17.13 5.87 -5.20
CA GLU A 60 16.64 4.77 -6.04
C GLU A 60 15.62 3.89 -5.31
N ILE A 61 14.57 3.55 -6.04
CA ILE A 61 13.44 2.78 -5.55
C ILE A 61 13.06 1.65 -6.50
N VAL A 62 12.34 0.69 -5.95
CA VAL A 62 11.60 -0.34 -6.66
C VAL A 62 10.11 -0.11 -6.40
N ILE A 63 9.31 -0.27 -7.44
CA ILE A 63 7.85 -0.14 -7.40
C ILE A 63 7.26 -1.54 -7.61
N LYS A 64 6.44 -2.00 -6.67
CA LYS A 64 5.79 -3.32 -6.72
C LYS A 64 4.27 -3.17 -6.63
N GLY A 65 3.51 -3.92 -7.42
CA GLY A 65 2.05 -3.98 -7.28
C GLY A 65 1.65 -4.83 -6.09
N GLN A 66 0.81 -4.30 -5.21
CA GLN A 66 0.41 -5.02 -4.01
C GLN A 66 -0.41 -6.28 -4.35
N SER A 67 -1.43 -6.14 -5.22
CA SER A 67 -2.32 -7.25 -5.59
C SER A 67 -1.66 -8.25 -6.54
N SER A 68 -0.88 -7.77 -7.52
CA SER A 68 -0.22 -8.64 -8.50
C SER A 68 1.09 -9.25 -8.00
N SER A 69 1.69 -8.67 -6.96
CA SER A 69 3.04 -9.02 -6.50
C SER A 69 4.13 -8.90 -7.57
N LEU A 70 3.86 -8.17 -8.66
CA LEU A 70 4.79 -7.93 -9.76
C LEU A 70 5.60 -6.66 -9.53
N PHE A 71 6.85 -6.66 -9.97
CA PHE A 71 7.70 -5.47 -10.04
C PHE A 71 7.38 -4.68 -11.30
N LEU A 72 7.23 -3.37 -11.18
CA LEU A 72 7.18 -2.49 -12.34
C LEU A 72 8.59 -2.42 -12.94
N CYS A 73 8.70 -2.73 -14.23
CA CYS A 73 9.96 -2.70 -14.95
C CYS A 73 9.80 -1.99 -16.29
N MET A 74 10.89 -1.44 -16.79
CA MET A 74 10.97 -0.69 -18.03
C MET A 74 12.04 -1.29 -18.94
N ASP A 75 11.67 -1.59 -20.18
CA ASP A 75 12.65 -2.00 -21.20
C ASP A 75 13.35 -0.80 -21.86
N SER A 76 14.40 -1.07 -22.64
CA SER A 76 15.14 -0.04 -23.39
C SER A 76 14.30 0.73 -24.42
N GLY A 77 13.14 0.19 -24.79
CA GLY A 77 12.13 0.84 -25.62
C GLY A 77 11.18 1.73 -24.83
N SER A 78 11.42 1.96 -23.54
CA SER A 78 10.58 2.72 -22.60
C SER A 78 9.19 2.13 -22.34
N HIS A 79 9.01 0.82 -22.57
CA HIS A 79 7.75 0.15 -22.27
C HIS A 79 7.72 -0.34 -20.83
N LEU A 80 6.64 -0.02 -20.14
CA LEU A 80 6.38 -0.48 -18.78
C LEU A 80 5.68 -1.84 -18.80
N ARG A 81 6.17 -2.79 -18.00
CA ARG A 81 5.53 -4.09 -17.76
C ARG A 81 5.71 -4.52 -16.31
N GLY A 82 4.79 -5.32 -15.82
CA GLY A 82 4.92 -6.05 -14.57
C GLY A 82 5.70 -7.34 -14.78
N GLN A 83 6.73 -7.58 -13.96
CA GLN A 83 7.54 -8.81 -14.00
C GLN A 83 7.63 -9.44 -12.62
N GLY A 84 7.53 -10.77 -12.55
CA GLY A 84 7.67 -11.50 -11.27
C GLY A 84 9.12 -11.59 -10.80
N LEU A 85 10.06 -11.69 -11.74
CA LEU A 85 11.49 -11.70 -11.45
C LEU A 85 12.03 -10.28 -11.42
N TYR A 86 12.75 -9.94 -10.36
CA TYR A 86 13.42 -8.66 -10.22
C TYR A 86 14.69 -8.60 -11.08
N SER A 87 14.81 -7.53 -11.87
CA SER A 87 16.01 -7.15 -12.62
C SER A 87 16.40 -5.74 -12.20
N GLU A 88 17.62 -5.54 -11.70
CA GLU A 88 18.06 -4.23 -11.21
C GLU A 88 18.07 -3.18 -12.33
N ASP A 89 18.48 -3.55 -13.54
CA ASP A 89 18.56 -2.64 -14.68
C ASP A 89 17.17 -2.15 -15.12
N ASP A 90 16.19 -3.04 -15.15
CA ASP A 90 14.87 -2.73 -15.70
C ASP A 90 13.87 -2.24 -14.64
N CYS A 91 13.99 -2.70 -13.38
CA CYS A 91 12.98 -2.52 -12.34
C CYS A 91 13.38 -1.49 -11.27
N THR A 92 14.50 -0.79 -11.45
CA THR A 92 14.97 0.26 -10.53
C THR A 92 14.76 1.65 -11.12
N PHE A 93 14.23 2.56 -10.31
CA PHE A 93 13.94 3.93 -10.71
C PHE A 93 14.54 4.94 -9.75
N ARG A 94 15.13 5.99 -10.31
CA ARG A 94 15.49 7.21 -9.58
C ARG A 94 14.25 8.03 -9.29
N GLU A 95 14.06 8.38 -8.04
CA GLU A 95 13.02 9.30 -7.59
C GLU A 95 13.57 10.73 -7.58
N LEU A 96 12.94 11.61 -8.35
CA LEU A 96 13.29 13.03 -8.43
C LEU A 96 12.12 13.87 -7.93
N LEU A 97 12.32 14.56 -6.80
CA LEU A 97 11.38 15.57 -6.32
C LEU A 97 11.57 16.86 -7.13
N LEU A 98 10.49 17.33 -7.74
CA LEU A 98 10.44 18.56 -8.53
C LEU A 98 10.13 19.76 -7.61
N ALA A 99 10.50 20.96 -8.06
CA ALA A 99 10.31 22.20 -7.31
C ALA A 99 8.82 22.54 -7.07
N ASP A 100 7.91 21.99 -7.86
CA ASP A 100 6.46 22.13 -7.76
C ASP A 100 5.81 21.12 -6.80
N GLY A 101 6.61 20.29 -6.11
CA GLY A 101 6.15 19.32 -5.13
C GLY A 101 5.73 17.96 -5.70
N TYR A 102 5.82 17.77 -7.02
CA TYR A 102 5.58 16.48 -7.66
C TYR A 102 6.84 15.63 -7.69
N THR A 103 6.65 14.32 -7.82
CA THR A 103 7.75 13.37 -7.98
C THR A 103 7.81 12.86 -9.42
N ARG A 104 9.01 12.62 -9.95
CA ARG A 104 9.23 11.92 -11.22
C ARG A 104 10.06 10.67 -10.97
N PHE A 105 9.67 9.54 -11.57
CA PHE A 105 10.46 8.31 -11.56
C PHE A 105 11.15 8.13 -12.91
N ILE A 106 12.45 7.89 -12.90
CA ILE A 106 13.28 7.73 -14.10
C ILE A 106 14.00 6.39 -14.00
N SER A 107 13.96 5.55 -15.04
CA SER A 107 14.72 4.29 -15.04
C SER A 107 16.20 4.58 -14.76
N SER A 108 16.76 3.90 -13.76
CA SER A 108 18.15 4.09 -13.35
C SER A 108 19.14 3.73 -14.46
N HIS A 109 18.80 2.70 -15.24
CA HIS A 109 19.65 2.18 -16.32
C HIS A 109 19.32 2.83 -17.67
N HIS A 110 18.04 2.93 -18.04
CA HIS A 110 17.63 3.39 -19.37
C HIS A 110 17.42 4.90 -19.47
N GLY A 111 17.30 5.62 -18.35
CA GLY A 111 17.18 7.08 -18.33
C GLY A 111 15.82 7.63 -18.80
N PHE A 112 14.86 6.78 -19.15
CA PHE A 112 13.51 7.20 -19.54
C PHE A 112 12.59 7.39 -18.33
N PRO A 113 11.70 8.39 -18.35
CA PRO A 113 10.73 8.59 -17.28
C PRO A 113 9.60 7.57 -17.34
N VAL A 114 9.09 7.15 -16.19
CA VAL A 114 7.86 6.36 -16.09
C VAL A 114 6.70 7.22 -16.62
N SER A 115 6.01 6.71 -17.63
CA SER A 115 4.90 7.41 -18.27
C SER A 115 3.85 6.44 -18.80
N LEU A 116 2.58 6.80 -18.63
CA LEU A 116 1.44 6.13 -19.25
C LEU A 116 0.98 6.81 -20.55
N ALA A 117 1.70 7.83 -21.03
CA ALA A 117 1.34 8.51 -22.27
C ALA A 117 1.35 7.54 -23.47
N PRO A 118 0.39 7.66 -24.40
CA PRO A 118 0.48 7.00 -25.70
C PRO A 118 1.80 7.37 -26.39
N ARG A 119 2.46 6.39 -27.05
CA ARG A 119 3.79 6.57 -27.66
C ARG A 119 3.91 7.71 -28.67
N HIS A 120 2.79 8.22 -29.18
CA HIS A 120 2.71 9.27 -30.20
C HIS A 120 2.23 10.63 -29.68
N SER A 121 2.13 10.85 -28.36
CA SER A 121 1.79 12.18 -27.86
C SER A 121 3.00 13.11 -27.96
N PRO A 122 2.89 14.27 -28.64
CA PRO A 122 3.98 15.25 -28.72
C PRO A 122 4.36 15.82 -27.33
N ASP A 123 3.48 15.65 -26.34
CA ASP A 123 3.65 16.15 -24.97
C ASP A 123 4.04 15.07 -23.95
N ARG A 124 4.64 13.97 -24.42
CA ARG A 124 5.12 12.87 -23.58
C ARG A 124 6.12 13.33 -22.49
N HIS A 125 6.77 14.48 -22.71
CA HIS A 125 7.85 14.97 -21.86
C HIS A 125 7.42 15.86 -20.69
N THR A 126 6.18 16.37 -20.62
CA THR A 126 5.85 17.37 -19.58
C THR A 126 4.67 17.05 -18.66
N VAL A 127 3.66 16.30 -19.12
CA VAL A 127 2.40 16.06 -18.36
C VAL A 127 2.27 14.65 -17.75
N PHE A 128 2.62 13.57 -18.46
CA PHE A 128 2.40 12.20 -17.98
C PHE A 128 3.61 11.59 -17.23
N THR A 129 4.39 12.41 -16.53
CA THR A 129 5.59 11.96 -15.79
C THR A 129 5.65 12.50 -14.35
N ARG A 130 4.60 13.20 -13.92
CA ARG A 130 4.50 13.83 -12.61
C ARG A 130 3.57 13.01 -11.72
N PHE A 131 4.06 12.65 -10.55
CA PHE A 131 3.38 11.79 -9.59
C PHE A 131 3.10 12.56 -8.30
N LEU A 132 1.90 12.37 -7.77
CA LEU A 132 1.60 12.68 -6.39
C LEU A 132 1.45 11.35 -5.62
N PRO A 133 2.36 11.03 -4.68
CA PRO A 133 2.21 9.83 -3.85
C PRO A 133 1.04 10.04 -2.89
N LEU A 134 -0.09 9.39 -3.19
CA LEU A 134 -1.27 9.44 -2.33
C LEU A 134 -1.27 8.24 -1.39
N ARG A 135 -1.52 8.46 -0.11
CA ARG A 135 -1.65 7.37 0.87
C ARG A 135 -2.81 6.47 0.47
N ASN A 136 -2.64 5.16 0.64
CA ASN A 136 -3.72 4.23 0.40
C ASN A 136 -4.89 4.48 1.37
N THR A 137 -6.06 4.82 0.83
CA THR A 137 -7.32 5.01 1.56
C THR A 137 -8.31 3.86 1.39
N LEU A 138 -7.99 2.87 0.53
CA LEU A 138 -8.78 1.65 0.48
C LEU A 138 -8.62 0.95 1.82
N ALA A 139 -9.68 0.96 2.62
CA ALA A 139 -9.72 0.27 3.89
C ALA A 139 -9.26 -1.17 3.64
N ARG A 140 -8.18 -1.58 4.30
CA ARG A 140 -7.84 -3.00 4.41
C ARG A 140 -9.03 -3.61 5.12
N GLU A 141 -9.92 -4.24 4.37
CA GLU A 141 -11.01 -5.02 4.93
C GLU A 141 -10.31 -6.09 5.77
N SER A 142 -10.21 -5.82 7.07
CA SER A 142 -9.61 -6.72 8.03
C SER A 142 -10.47 -7.95 7.98
N VAL A 143 -9.92 -9.03 7.41
CA VAL A 143 -10.40 -10.38 7.68
C VAL A 143 -10.60 -10.44 9.20
N PRO A 144 -11.83 -10.64 9.71
CA PRO A 144 -11.99 -10.79 11.14
C PRO A 144 -11.20 -12.04 11.54
N GLU A 145 -10.15 -11.85 12.35
CA GLU A 145 -9.53 -12.93 13.09
C GLU A 145 -10.63 -13.61 13.90
N GLN A 146 -11.06 -14.78 13.43
CA GLN A 146 -11.77 -15.74 14.28
C GLN A 146 -10.78 -16.20 15.34
N THR A 147 -10.78 -15.50 16.47
CA THR A 147 -10.19 -15.97 17.71
C THR A 147 -11.00 -17.19 18.17
N PRO A 148 -10.36 -18.34 18.46
CA PRO A 148 -11.07 -19.45 19.07
C PRO A 148 -11.47 -19.05 20.50
N ASN A 149 -12.75 -19.24 20.77
CA ASN A 149 -13.47 -18.97 22.02
C ASN A 149 -12.70 -19.47 23.26
N ILE A 150 -12.14 -18.54 24.04
CA ILE A 150 -11.76 -18.79 25.44
C ILE A 150 -12.58 -17.82 26.30
N GLN A 151 -13.57 -18.38 26.99
CA GLN A 151 -14.41 -17.71 27.98
C GLN A 151 -13.54 -16.95 28.99
N ARG A 152 -13.59 -15.61 28.94
CA ARG A 152 -13.06 -14.76 29.99
C ARG A 152 -14.20 -14.42 30.95
N PHE A 153 -14.09 -14.95 32.15
CA PHE A 153 -14.93 -14.65 33.31
C PHE A 153 -14.96 -13.12 33.56
N ASN A 154 -16.15 -12.55 33.63
CA ASN A 154 -16.39 -11.13 33.82
C ASN A 154 -16.22 -10.78 35.31
N VAL A 155 -15.08 -10.18 35.67
CA VAL A 155 -14.76 -9.69 37.02
C VAL A 155 -15.17 -8.22 37.09
N ASP A 156 -16.48 -7.98 37.18
CA ASP A 156 -17.03 -6.73 37.73
C ASP A 156 -18.56 -6.86 37.87
N SER A 157 -19.02 -7.30 39.04
CA SER A 157 -20.38 -7.06 39.51
C SER A 157 -20.35 -7.14 41.03
N GLU A 158 -20.17 -5.97 41.64
CA GLU A 158 -20.35 -5.70 43.06
C GLU A 158 -21.81 -5.93 43.45
N ASP A 159 -22.10 -7.05 44.11
CA ASP A 159 -23.36 -7.25 44.84
C ASP A 159 -23.04 -7.74 46.27
N LEU A 160 -22.83 -6.77 47.15
CA LEU A 160 -22.59 -6.94 48.58
C LEU A 160 -23.95 -7.04 49.31
N LEU A 161 -24.24 -8.23 49.84
CA LEU A 161 -25.24 -8.62 50.86
C LEU A 161 -26.58 -9.19 50.37
N GLY A 162 -26.71 -10.53 50.34
CA GLY A 162 -27.97 -11.23 50.09
C GLY A 162 -28.02 -12.70 50.54
N MET A 163 -28.09 -12.92 51.87
CA MET A 163 -28.72 -14.05 52.59
C MET A 163 -28.52 -15.50 52.10
N GLY A 164 -27.76 -16.26 52.90
CA GLY A 164 -27.69 -17.72 52.80
C GLY A 164 -28.92 -18.44 53.31
N LEU A 165 -29.13 -19.65 52.80
CA LEU A 165 -29.87 -20.73 53.47
C LEU A 165 -29.00 -21.99 53.42
N ASN A 166 -28.37 -22.28 54.55
CA ASN A 166 -27.78 -23.58 54.81
C ASN A 166 -28.92 -24.61 54.86
N ALA A 167 -28.93 -25.58 53.96
CA ALA A 167 -29.55 -26.87 54.23
C ALA A 167 -28.69 -27.55 55.31
N MET A 168 -29.29 -27.66 56.49
CA MET A 168 -28.75 -28.22 57.71
C MET A 168 -28.78 -29.75 57.66
N VAL A 169 -27.63 -30.43 57.74
CA VAL A 169 -27.47 -31.77 58.35
C VAL A 169 -26.05 -31.90 58.93
N SER A 170 -25.96 -32.09 60.25
CA SER A 170 -24.75 -32.41 61.03
C SER A 170 -24.23 -33.84 60.77
N PRO A 171 -23.00 -34.19 61.21
CA PRO A 171 -22.88 -34.70 62.57
C PRO A 171 -21.72 -34.15 63.40
N GLN A 172 -22.03 -34.15 64.70
CA GLN A 172 -21.20 -34.01 65.88
C GLN A 172 -19.96 -34.91 65.87
N PHE A 173 -18.86 -34.46 66.49
CA PHE A 173 -18.12 -35.20 67.52
C PHE A 173 -17.35 -34.18 68.39
N THR A 174 -17.93 -33.83 69.53
CA THR A 174 -17.28 -32.98 70.54
C THR A 174 -16.35 -33.78 71.44
N LEU A 175 -15.10 -33.31 71.43
CA LEU A 175 -14.16 -33.10 72.54
C LEU A 175 -13.98 -34.18 73.60
N GLY A 176 -12.72 -34.58 73.79
CA GLY A 176 -12.26 -35.11 75.07
C GLY A 176 -12.20 -34.02 76.14
N GLN A 177 -12.70 -34.40 77.31
CA GLN A 177 -12.67 -33.78 78.65
C GLN A 177 -13.62 -32.61 78.94
#